data_AF-A0A959LQE4-F1
#
_entry.id   AF-A0A959LQE4-F1
#
_cell.length_a   1.000
_cell.length_b   1.000
_cell.length_c   1.000
_cell.angle_alpha   90.00
_cell.angle_beta   90.00
_cell.angle_gamma   90.00
#
_symmetry.space_group_name_H-M   'P 1'
#
loop_
_entity.id
_entity.type
_entity.pdbx_description
1 polymer ?
#
loop_
_entity_poly.entity_id
_entity_poly.type
_entity_poly.pdbx_seq_one_letter_code
_entity_poly.pdbx_strand_id
1 'polypeptide(L)'
;MLLLPNLLNEHKLFQVFNGLEVNSEAFSDFKESVLNHGTDAILRMERIRSVNNGAIKEFELFEDQLNLQDERVVFSSQSVGVILNEISPLLSTIRILQNKLCSFVSKWESVSLPQSINDFMKKPDVYEINATVRKMLVKYWEEHGKYAKFYRDIDQHDYGKSELTSRYFMQVIPEKIVFVEVPDFQDSINRASFTYNNKTNIIVFLDEACYELHEVYENIAKEYGANPTQHQDSTRLAQLGDLLPARERTLALMYQTKIIKSEKGNAMDISAIKIDQNTEAKLVLQNCRLNSEKIKEANNMYGIKKE
;
A
#
# COMPACT_ATOMS: atom_id res chain seq x y z
N MET A 1 -8.13 -12.95 -1.19
CA MET A 1 -6.81 -12.32 -1.35
C MET A 1 -6.60 -12.16 -2.84
N LEU A 2 -6.52 -10.91 -3.30
CA LEU A 2 -6.38 -10.55 -4.70
C LEU A 2 -4.91 -10.71 -5.10
N LEU A 3 -4.65 -11.16 -6.34
CA LEU A 3 -3.30 -11.16 -6.90
C LEU A 3 -2.77 -9.72 -6.93
N LEU A 4 -1.46 -9.50 -6.68
CA LEU A 4 -0.86 -8.17 -6.51
C LEU A 4 -1.26 -7.17 -7.63
N PRO A 5 -1.16 -7.54 -8.93
CA PRO A 5 -1.66 -6.75 -10.05
C PRO A 5 -3.15 -6.42 -10.01
N ASN A 6 -3.98 -7.34 -9.54
CA ASN A 6 -5.42 -7.15 -9.47
C ASN A 6 -5.79 -6.05 -8.48
N LEU A 7 -5.07 -5.91 -7.36
CA LEU A 7 -5.35 -4.84 -6.41
C LEU A 7 -5.09 -3.46 -7.02
N LEU A 8 -3.92 -3.25 -7.63
CA LEU A 8 -3.63 -1.99 -8.31
C LEU A 8 -4.60 -1.74 -9.48
N ASN A 9 -4.97 -2.77 -10.24
CA ASN A 9 -5.95 -2.65 -11.32
C ASN A 9 -7.35 -2.27 -10.82
N GLU A 10 -7.83 -2.87 -9.72
CA GLU A 10 -9.14 -2.58 -9.13
C GLU A 10 -9.24 -1.13 -8.63
N HIS A 11 -8.17 -0.61 -8.03
CA HIS A 11 -8.09 0.78 -7.59
C HIS A 11 -7.65 1.76 -8.71
N LYS A 12 -7.36 1.27 -9.91
CA LYS A 12 -6.82 2.04 -11.06
C LYS A 12 -5.51 2.78 -10.75
N LEU A 13 -4.68 2.21 -9.88
CA LEU A 13 -3.43 2.82 -9.43
C LEU A 13 -2.24 2.37 -10.28
N PHE A 14 -1.28 3.26 -10.46
CA PHE A 14 -0.01 3.08 -11.16
C PHE A 14 -0.14 2.58 -12.62
N GLN A 15 -1.25 2.85 -13.32
CA GLN A 15 -1.50 2.34 -14.67
C GLN A 15 -0.66 3.04 -15.74
N VAL A 16 -0.55 4.36 -15.70
CA VAL A 16 0.31 5.11 -16.63
C VAL A 16 1.77 4.86 -16.29
N PHE A 17 2.13 4.83 -15.01
CA PHE A 17 3.48 4.47 -14.59
C PHE A 17 3.89 3.07 -15.09
N ASN A 18 2.99 2.08 -14.99
CA ASN A 18 3.25 0.73 -15.49
C ASN A 18 3.46 0.69 -17.01
N GLY A 19 2.80 1.57 -17.75
CA GLY A 19 2.91 1.69 -19.20
C GLY A 19 4.19 2.34 -19.73
N LEU A 20 5.15 2.70 -18.85
CA LEU A 20 6.48 3.12 -19.29
C LEU A 20 7.20 1.96 -19.99
N GLU A 21 7.65 2.23 -21.22
CA GLU A 21 8.50 1.31 -21.97
C GLU A 21 9.84 1.15 -21.27
N VAL A 22 10.20 -0.11 -21.02
CA VAL A 22 11.38 -0.46 -20.23
C VAL A 22 12.55 -0.71 -21.18
N ASN A 23 13.49 0.23 -21.19
CA ASN A 23 14.66 0.16 -22.09
C ASN A 23 15.87 -0.55 -21.46
N SER A 24 15.78 -0.97 -20.20
CA SER A 24 16.84 -1.68 -19.49
C SER A 24 16.31 -2.57 -18.36
N GLU A 25 17.01 -3.66 -18.07
CA GLU A 25 16.73 -4.56 -16.93
C GLU A 25 16.72 -3.78 -15.59
N ALA A 26 17.68 -2.88 -15.40
CA ALA A 26 17.78 -2.03 -14.22
C ALA A 26 16.61 -1.04 -14.03
N PHE A 27 15.88 -0.71 -15.11
CA PHE A 27 14.63 0.05 -15.03
C PHE A 27 13.43 -0.87 -14.78
N SER A 28 13.45 -2.10 -15.34
CA SER A 28 12.46 -3.13 -15.08
C SER A 28 12.34 -3.43 -13.58
N ASP A 29 13.47 -3.70 -12.93
CA ASP A 29 13.51 -4.01 -11.50
C ASP A 29 13.13 -2.82 -10.64
N PHE A 30 13.49 -1.62 -11.07
CA PHE A 30 13.05 -0.39 -10.42
C PHE A 30 11.52 -0.24 -10.49
N LYS A 31 10.94 -0.42 -11.68
CA LYS A 31 9.49 -0.33 -11.91
C LYS A 31 8.76 -1.35 -11.06
N GLU A 32 9.17 -2.62 -11.10
CA GLU A 32 8.58 -3.67 -10.26
C GLU A 32 8.69 -3.34 -8.77
N SER A 33 9.85 -2.82 -8.33
CA SER A 33 10.02 -2.39 -6.95
C SER A 33 9.03 -1.29 -6.56
N VAL A 34 8.80 -0.28 -7.40
CA VAL A 34 7.78 0.75 -7.15
C VAL A 34 6.38 0.14 -7.05
N LEU A 35 6.00 -0.73 -8.00
CA LEU A 35 4.69 -1.38 -8.01
C LEU A 35 4.45 -2.27 -6.79
N ASN A 36 5.49 -2.98 -6.34
CA ASN A 36 5.42 -3.81 -5.13
C ASN A 36 5.20 -2.96 -3.87
N HIS A 37 5.90 -1.84 -3.73
CA HIS A 37 5.68 -0.91 -2.60
C HIS A 37 4.32 -0.22 -2.70
N GLY A 38 3.87 0.16 -3.91
CA GLY A 38 2.52 0.67 -4.13
C GLY A 38 1.46 -0.34 -3.71
N THR A 39 1.66 -1.62 -4.02
CA THR A 39 0.73 -2.68 -3.60
C THR A 39 0.75 -2.90 -2.08
N ASP A 40 1.92 -2.91 -1.43
CA ASP A 40 2.02 -2.99 0.02
C ASP A 40 1.25 -1.84 0.70
N ALA A 41 1.40 -0.61 0.19
CA ALA A 41 0.67 0.54 0.73
C ALA A 41 -0.85 0.34 0.69
N ILE A 42 -1.38 -0.11 -0.46
CA ILE A 42 -2.82 -0.33 -0.64
C ILE A 42 -3.32 -1.51 0.18
N LEU A 43 -2.56 -2.61 0.28
CA LEU A 43 -2.92 -3.74 1.14
C LEU A 43 -3.07 -3.32 2.60
N ARG A 44 -2.18 -2.45 3.09
CA ARG A 44 -2.27 -1.91 4.45
C ARG A 44 -3.47 -0.99 4.62
N MET A 45 -3.73 -0.11 3.66
CA MET A 45 -4.91 0.74 3.69
C MET A 45 -6.22 -0.05 3.71
N GLU A 46 -6.34 -1.08 2.87
CA GLU A 46 -7.50 -1.97 2.86
C GLU A 46 -7.64 -2.74 4.18
N ARG A 47 -6.53 -3.14 4.79
CA ARG A 47 -6.54 -3.74 6.12
C ARG A 47 -7.01 -2.76 7.18
N ILE A 48 -6.50 -1.53 7.21
CA ILE A 48 -6.94 -0.48 8.13
C ILE A 48 -8.45 -0.23 7.97
N ARG A 49 -8.94 -0.05 6.74
CA ARG A 49 -10.37 0.16 6.44
C ARG A 49 -11.24 -1.01 6.92
N SER A 50 -10.82 -2.24 6.62
CA SER A 50 -11.53 -3.46 7.03
C SER A 50 -11.60 -3.60 8.55
N VAL A 51 -10.48 -3.34 9.24
CA VAL A 51 -10.37 -3.46 10.70
C VAL A 51 -11.06 -2.30 11.42
N ASN A 52 -11.11 -1.10 10.84
CA ASN A 52 -11.84 0.04 11.39
C ASN A 52 -13.32 -0.28 11.63
N ASN A 53 -13.97 -0.96 10.68
CA ASN A 53 -15.34 -1.45 10.87
C ASN A 53 -15.46 -2.48 12.01
N GLY A 54 -14.41 -3.27 12.26
CA GLY A 54 -14.33 -4.15 13.42
C GLY A 54 -14.28 -3.37 14.73
N ALA A 55 -13.44 -2.35 14.80
CA ALA A 55 -13.31 -1.48 15.98
C ALA A 55 -14.62 -0.75 16.31
N ILE A 56 -15.33 -0.25 15.29
CA ILE A 56 -16.64 0.39 15.47
C ILE A 56 -17.64 -0.61 16.06
N LYS A 57 -17.73 -1.82 15.49
CA LYS A 57 -18.64 -2.87 16.01
C LYS A 57 -18.31 -3.26 17.44
N GLU A 58 -17.03 -3.37 17.79
CA GLU A 58 -16.57 -3.66 19.15
C GLU A 58 -16.99 -2.55 20.13
N PHE A 59 -16.93 -1.28 19.71
CA PHE A 59 -17.39 -0.15 20.51
C PHE A 59 -18.92 -0.17 20.70
N GLU A 60 -19.67 -0.42 19.63
CA GLU A 60 -21.14 -0.45 19.64
C GLU A 60 -21.74 -1.50 20.57
N LEU A 61 -21.01 -2.58 20.89
CA LEU A 61 -21.44 -3.59 21.87
C LEU A 61 -21.67 -3.05 23.28
N PHE A 62 -21.02 -1.94 23.62
CA PHE A 62 -21.09 -1.34 24.95
C PHE A 62 -21.58 0.12 24.92
N GLU A 63 -21.85 0.67 23.74
CA GLU A 63 -22.19 2.09 23.55
C GLU A 63 -23.42 2.51 24.37
N ASP A 64 -24.42 1.62 24.47
CA ASP A 64 -25.65 1.84 25.24
C ASP A 64 -25.42 1.95 26.76
N GLN A 65 -24.27 1.49 27.24
CA GLN A 65 -23.85 1.54 28.63
C GLN A 65 -22.96 2.75 28.94
N LEU A 66 -22.60 3.55 27.93
CA LEU A 66 -21.71 4.70 28.07
C LEU A 66 -22.51 6.01 28.15
N ASN A 67 -22.09 6.91 29.05
CA ASN A 67 -22.58 8.28 29.06
C ASN A 67 -21.66 9.16 28.21
N LEU A 68 -21.91 9.22 26.91
CA LEU A 68 -21.10 9.95 25.95
C LEU A 68 -21.46 11.45 25.97
N GLN A 69 -20.57 12.27 26.52
CA GLN A 69 -20.69 13.74 26.54
C GLN A 69 -19.70 14.42 25.59
N ASP A 70 -18.64 13.73 25.20
CA ASP A 70 -17.56 14.22 24.34
C ASP A 70 -17.62 13.62 22.93
N GLU A 71 -17.08 14.34 21.94
CA GLU A 71 -17.00 13.89 20.53
C GLU A 71 -16.09 12.66 20.35
N ARG A 72 -15.18 12.43 21.30
CA ARG A 72 -14.13 11.40 21.24
C ARG A 72 -13.98 10.73 22.58
N VAL A 73 -13.80 9.42 22.57
CA VAL A 73 -13.53 8.61 23.76
C VAL A 73 -12.27 7.80 23.57
N VAL A 74 -11.41 7.73 24.59
CA VAL A 74 -10.27 6.82 24.57
C VAL A 74 -10.81 5.39 24.53
N PHE A 75 -10.54 4.70 23.43
CA PHE A 75 -11.07 3.37 23.16
C PHE A 75 -9.94 2.45 22.73
N SER A 76 -9.80 1.32 23.42
CA SER A 76 -8.81 0.31 23.12
C SER A 76 -9.51 -1.01 22.85
N SER A 77 -9.16 -1.63 21.74
CA SER A 77 -9.66 -2.94 21.34
C SER A 77 -8.60 -3.68 20.52
N GLN A 78 -8.85 -4.96 20.25
CA GLN A 78 -7.97 -5.74 19.37
C GLN A 78 -7.89 -5.11 17.97
N SER A 79 -9.03 -4.64 17.44
CA SER A 79 -9.09 -3.99 16.14
C SER A 79 -8.30 -2.67 16.12
N VAL A 80 -8.40 -1.85 17.17
CA VAL A 80 -7.55 -0.65 17.31
C VAL A 80 -6.08 -1.03 17.32
N GLY A 81 -5.68 -2.03 18.11
CA GLY A 81 -4.29 -2.49 18.16
C GLY A 81 -3.75 -2.92 16.78
N VAL A 82 -4.57 -3.57 15.95
CA VAL A 82 -4.19 -3.93 14.58
C VAL A 82 -4.02 -2.68 13.72
N ILE A 83 -4.92 -1.69 13.79
CA ILE A 83 -4.81 -0.42 13.05
C ILE A 83 -3.51 0.31 13.41
N LEU A 84 -3.21 0.46 14.70
CA LEU A 84 -2.00 1.15 15.15
C LEU A 84 -0.71 0.47 14.63
N ASN A 85 -0.71 -0.85 14.51
CA ASN A 85 0.42 -1.62 13.99
C ASN A 85 0.63 -1.48 12.47
N GLU A 86 -0.37 -1.00 11.72
CA GLU A 86 -0.23 -0.77 10.27
C GLU A 86 0.32 0.62 9.93
N ILE A 87 0.23 1.59 10.84
CA ILE A 87 0.63 2.99 10.60
C ILE A 87 2.13 3.12 10.29
N SER A 88 3.00 2.61 11.16
CA SER A 88 4.46 2.75 11.01
C SER A 88 5.00 2.07 9.74
N PRO A 89 4.60 0.81 9.42
CA PRO A 89 4.96 0.21 8.14
C PRO A 89 4.45 0.99 6.93
N LEU A 90 3.20 1.49 6.97
CA LEU A 90 2.64 2.25 5.86
C LEU A 90 3.38 3.57 5.64
N LEU A 91 3.68 4.32 6.71
CA LEU A 91 4.55 5.50 6.64
C LEU A 91 5.90 5.19 6.03
N SER A 92 6.50 4.06 6.42
CA SER A 92 7.79 3.61 5.90
C SER A 92 7.70 3.33 4.39
N THR A 93 6.65 2.64 3.94
CA THR A 93 6.40 2.37 2.52
C THR A 93 6.20 3.65 1.73
N ILE A 94 5.42 4.61 2.24
CA ILE A 94 5.26 5.96 1.65
C ILE A 94 6.62 6.64 1.51
N ARG A 95 7.45 6.65 2.57
CA ARG A 95 8.79 7.27 2.52
C ARG A 95 9.72 6.60 1.51
N ILE A 96 9.65 5.28 1.36
CA ILE A 96 10.41 4.55 0.35
C ILE A 96 9.97 4.99 -1.05
N LEU A 97 8.66 5.02 -1.32
CA LEU A 97 8.11 5.48 -2.60
C LEU A 97 8.48 6.93 -2.92
N GLN A 98 8.44 7.81 -1.93
CA GLN A 98 8.88 9.21 -2.05
C GLN A 98 10.33 9.32 -2.48
N ASN A 99 11.24 8.55 -1.85
CA ASN A 99 12.65 8.59 -2.20
C ASN A 99 12.91 7.98 -3.59
N LYS A 100 12.09 6.99 -4.00
CA LYS A 100 12.14 6.41 -5.35
C LYS A 100 11.76 7.40 -6.46
N LEU A 101 11.07 8.50 -6.18
CA LEU A 101 10.77 9.55 -7.18
C LEU A 101 12.05 10.13 -7.81
N CYS A 102 13.05 10.48 -6.99
CA CYS A 102 14.31 10.98 -7.52
C CYS A 102 15.05 9.92 -8.33
N SER A 103 14.97 8.65 -7.91
CA SER A 103 15.55 7.53 -8.65
C SER A 103 14.84 7.31 -10.00
N PHE A 104 13.52 7.47 -10.04
CA PHE A 104 12.73 7.41 -11.27
C PHE A 104 13.19 8.48 -12.25
N VAL A 105 13.18 9.75 -11.84
CA VAL A 105 13.58 10.87 -12.71
C VAL A 105 15.04 10.75 -13.13
N SER A 106 15.95 10.40 -12.21
CA SER A 106 17.37 10.17 -12.53
C SER A 106 17.58 9.14 -13.63
N LYS A 107 16.88 8.00 -13.53
CA LYS A 107 17.00 6.92 -14.51
C LYS A 107 16.42 7.30 -15.86
N TRP A 108 15.32 8.05 -15.88
CA TRP A 108 14.64 8.42 -17.12
C TRP A 108 15.41 9.53 -17.87
N GLU A 109 15.78 10.60 -17.18
CA GLU A 109 16.46 11.75 -17.80
C GLU A 109 18.00 11.57 -17.84
N SER A 110 18.51 10.44 -17.35
CA SER A 110 19.96 10.15 -17.28
C SER A 110 20.77 11.21 -16.52
N VAL A 111 20.17 11.79 -15.48
CA VAL A 111 20.82 12.77 -14.58
C VAL A 111 21.09 12.18 -13.21
N SER A 112 22.06 12.74 -12.49
CA SER A 112 22.32 12.35 -11.09
C SER A 112 21.50 13.22 -10.15
N LEU A 113 20.41 12.67 -9.60
CA LEU A 113 19.69 13.27 -8.47
C LEU A 113 20.09 12.57 -7.16
N PRO A 114 19.91 13.23 -6.01
CA PRO A 114 20.13 12.60 -4.71
C PRO A 114 19.16 11.44 -4.47
N GLN A 115 19.52 10.55 -3.55
CA GLN A 115 18.72 9.37 -3.23
C GLN A 115 17.39 9.69 -2.55
N SER A 116 17.26 10.87 -1.94
CA SER A 116 16.05 11.30 -1.25
C SER A 116 15.49 12.59 -1.85
N ILE A 117 14.17 12.67 -1.94
CA ILE A 117 13.50 13.92 -2.36
C ILE A 117 13.76 15.06 -1.37
N ASN A 118 13.94 14.76 -0.09
CA ASN A 118 14.33 15.75 0.91
C ASN A 118 15.67 16.42 0.59
N ASP A 119 16.66 15.67 0.11
CA ASP A 119 17.94 16.23 -0.31
C ASP A 119 17.84 17.00 -1.62
N PHE A 120 17.00 16.53 -2.55
CA PHE A 120 16.70 17.26 -3.78
C PHE A 120 16.12 18.66 -3.47
N MET A 121 15.20 18.73 -2.51
CA MET A 121 14.53 19.97 -2.11
C MET A 121 15.42 21.01 -1.44
N LYS A 122 16.66 20.65 -1.03
CA LYS A 122 17.63 21.63 -0.54
C LYS A 122 18.07 22.60 -1.63
N LYS A 123 18.18 22.13 -2.88
CA LYS A 123 18.67 22.90 -4.04
C LYS A 123 18.06 22.37 -5.35
N PRO A 124 16.72 22.43 -5.53
CA PRO A 124 16.06 21.81 -6.69
C PRO A 124 16.52 22.41 -8.02
N ASP A 125 16.94 23.68 -8.03
CA ASP A 125 17.31 24.38 -9.26
C ASP A 125 18.67 24.02 -9.86
N VAL A 126 19.52 23.34 -9.08
CA VAL A 126 20.86 22.92 -9.52
C VAL A 126 20.81 21.73 -10.46
N TYR A 127 19.73 20.95 -10.45
CA TYR A 127 19.60 19.74 -11.25
C TYR A 127 18.96 20.06 -12.62
N GLU A 128 19.66 19.73 -13.70
CA GLU A 128 19.21 19.93 -15.08
C GLU A 128 18.13 18.89 -15.49
N ILE A 129 16.94 19.01 -14.91
CA ILE A 129 15.77 18.18 -15.24
C ILE A 129 14.67 18.96 -15.95
N ASN A 130 13.73 18.25 -16.59
CA ASN A 130 12.54 18.88 -17.17
C ASN A 130 11.84 19.78 -16.14
N ALA A 131 11.57 21.03 -16.53
CA ALA A 131 11.00 22.05 -15.65
C ALA A 131 9.59 21.70 -15.15
N THR A 132 8.79 21.01 -15.96
CA THR A 132 7.48 20.48 -15.58
C THR A 132 7.63 19.40 -14.51
N VAL A 133 8.53 18.45 -14.71
CA VAL A 133 8.84 17.39 -13.72
C VAL A 133 9.35 17.99 -12.41
N ARG A 134 10.26 18.98 -12.48
CA ARG A 134 10.73 19.72 -11.30
C ARG A 134 9.57 20.31 -10.52
N LYS A 135 8.64 21.00 -11.20
CA LYS A 135 7.45 21.60 -10.57
C LYS A 135 6.57 20.55 -9.90
N MET A 136 6.38 19.38 -10.52
CA MET A 136 5.62 18.28 -9.93
C MET A 136 6.27 17.77 -8.64
N LEU A 137 7.60 17.56 -8.63
CA LEU A 137 8.34 17.13 -7.43
C LEU A 137 8.27 18.15 -6.30
N VAL A 138 8.47 19.44 -6.62
CA VAL A 138 8.41 20.54 -5.65
C VAL A 138 6.99 20.65 -5.07
N LYS A 139 5.97 20.65 -5.92
CA LYS A 139 4.57 20.72 -5.49
C LYS A 139 4.23 19.57 -4.55
N TYR A 140 4.53 18.33 -4.96
CA TYR A 140 4.32 17.15 -4.15
C TYR A 140 4.99 17.26 -2.77
N TRP A 141 6.24 17.74 -2.74
CA TRP A 141 6.97 17.90 -1.48
C TRP A 141 6.32 18.89 -0.53
N GLU A 142 5.94 20.06 -1.05
CA GLU A 142 5.36 21.14 -0.26
C GLU A 142 3.96 20.82 0.27
N GLU A 143 3.17 20.07 -0.50
CA GLU A 143 1.79 19.75 -0.12
C GLU A 143 1.69 18.49 0.75
N HIS A 144 2.52 17.47 0.49
CA HIS A 144 2.41 16.17 1.17
C HIS A 144 3.76 15.60 1.64
N GLY A 145 4.81 15.76 0.85
CA GLY A 145 6.10 15.09 1.05
C GLY A 145 6.74 15.36 2.40
N LYS A 146 6.81 16.65 2.78
CA LYS A 146 7.42 17.08 4.06
C LYS A 146 6.65 16.58 5.29
N TYR A 147 5.33 16.46 5.21
CA TYR A 147 4.48 15.95 6.29
C TYR A 147 4.73 14.46 6.54
N ALA A 148 4.79 13.65 5.48
CA ALA A 148 5.07 12.22 5.63
C ALA A 148 6.47 11.98 6.21
N LYS A 149 7.46 12.81 5.82
CA LYS A 149 8.78 12.79 6.43
C LYS A 149 8.70 13.14 7.91
N PHE A 150 8.02 14.23 8.26
CA PHE A 150 7.85 14.67 9.63
C PHE A 150 7.26 13.57 10.53
N TYR A 151 6.12 12.97 10.13
CA TYR A 151 5.50 11.90 10.91
C TYR A 151 6.36 10.64 11.00
N ARG A 152 7.02 10.24 9.92
CA ARG A 152 7.94 9.10 9.97
C ARG A 152 9.13 9.38 10.89
N ASP A 153 9.65 10.60 10.90
CA ASP A 153 10.80 10.92 11.72
C ASP A 153 10.41 10.93 13.22
N ILE A 154 9.20 11.37 13.56
CA ILE A 154 8.63 11.18 14.91
C ILE A 154 8.53 9.68 15.26
N ASP A 155 8.01 8.87 14.34
CA ASP A 155 7.83 7.42 14.55
C ASP A 155 9.16 6.67 14.79
N GLN A 156 10.24 7.06 14.10
CA GLN A 156 11.50 6.30 14.07
C GLN A 156 12.63 6.84 14.94
N HIS A 157 12.66 8.14 15.23
CA HIS A 157 13.84 8.78 15.84
C HIS A 157 13.61 9.28 17.27
N ASP A 158 12.38 9.52 17.71
CA ASP A 158 12.14 9.98 19.07
C ASP A 158 12.18 8.82 20.09
N TYR A 159 12.94 9.05 21.16
CA TYR A 159 13.41 8.11 22.19
C TYR A 159 12.29 7.52 23.07
N GLY A 160 11.38 6.76 22.46
CA GLY A 160 10.28 6.09 23.13
C GLY A 160 9.22 5.65 22.12
N LYS A 161 9.42 4.47 21.52
CA LYS A 161 8.51 3.83 20.56
C LYS A 161 7.04 4.05 20.96
N SER A 162 6.22 4.57 20.03
CA SER A 162 4.76 4.80 20.07
C SER A 162 4.23 6.23 20.25
N GLU A 163 5.05 7.29 20.27
CA GLU A 163 4.51 8.65 20.43
C GLU A 163 3.56 9.09 19.32
N LEU A 164 3.89 8.78 18.06
CA LEU A 164 3.05 9.14 16.91
C LEU A 164 1.63 8.55 17.06
N THR A 165 1.53 7.33 17.58
CA THR A 165 0.26 6.59 17.70
C THR A 165 -0.28 6.57 19.13
N SER A 166 0.25 7.41 20.03
CA SER A 166 -0.12 7.42 21.45
C SER A 166 -1.47 8.04 21.74
N ARG A 167 -1.95 8.93 20.86
CA ARG A 167 -3.24 9.62 20.99
C ARG A 167 -4.24 9.03 20.01
N TYR A 168 -4.98 8.03 20.48
CA TYR A 168 -6.03 7.38 19.69
C TYR A 168 -7.36 7.37 20.43
N PHE A 169 -8.43 7.49 19.67
CA PHE A 169 -9.79 7.62 20.16
C PHE A 169 -10.75 6.85 19.26
N MET A 170 -11.89 6.46 19.80
CA MET A 170 -13.09 6.33 18.99
C MET A 170 -13.71 7.72 18.89
N GLN A 171 -13.76 8.29 17.68
CA GLN A 171 -14.57 9.46 17.41
C GLN A 171 -16.01 9.00 17.22
N VAL A 172 -16.96 9.67 17.87
CA VAL A 172 -18.39 9.34 17.83
C VAL A 172 -19.15 10.37 16.98
N ILE A 173 -18.71 11.63 17.03
CA ILE A 173 -19.29 12.76 16.28
C ILE A 173 -18.14 13.43 15.49
N PRO A 174 -18.34 13.81 14.22
CA PRO A 174 -19.55 13.68 13.41
C PRO A 174 -19.80 12.27 12.86
N GLU A 175 -18.79 11.41 12.87
CA GLU A 175 -18.87 10.04 12.38
C GLU A 175 -18.08 9.09 13.29
N LYS A 176 -18.56 7.84 13.36
CA LYS A 176 -17.91 6.76 14.10
C LYS A 176 -16.68 6.28 13.34
N ILE A 177 -15.49 6.55 13.88
CA ILE A 177 -14.22 6.14 13.28
C ILE A 177 -13.12 6.02 14.33
N VAL A 178 -12.17 5.11 14.12
CA VAL A 178 -10.91 5.14 14.87
C VAL A 178 -10.13 6.37 14.44
N PHE A 179 -9.91 7.26 15.40
CA PHE A 179 -9.23 8.53 15.19
C PHE A 179 -7.85 8.47 15.85
N VAL A 180 -6.78 8.53 15.06
CA VAL A 180 -5.41 8.54 15.58
C VAL A 180 -4.82 9.92 15.33
N GLU A 181 -4.73 10.70 16.40
CA GLU A 181 -4.36 12.11 16.37
C GLU A 181 -2.83 12.28 16.39
N VAL A 182 -2.30 13.03 15.43
CA VAL A 182 -0.85 13.30 15.32
C VAL A 182 -0.51 14.78 15.54
N PRO A 183 0.74 15.09 15.95
CA PRO A 183 1.17 16.46 16.16
C PRO A 183 1.04 17.31 14.90
N ASP A 184 0.79 18.61 15.07
CA ASP A 184 0.84 19.56 13.97
C ASP A 184 2.26 19.61 13.37
N PHE A 185 2.35 19.79 12.04
CA PHE A 185 3.64 19.89 11.35
C PHE A 185 4.47 21.07 11.87
N GLN A 186 5.76 20.82 12.06
CA GLN A 186 6.78 21.83 12.39
C GLN A 186 8.09 21.53 11.64
N ASP A 187 8.83 22.57 11.30
CA ASP A 187 10.08 22.45 10.53
C ASP A 187 11.19 21.69 11.28
N SER A 188 11.15 21.72 12.61
CA SER A 188 12.07 21.01 13.49
C SER A 188 11.32 20.14 14.48
N ILE A 189 11.78 18.91 14.68
CA ILE A 189 11.17 17.99 15.65
C ILE A 189 11.64 18.37 17.06
N ASN A 190 10.74 18.96 17.82
CA ASN A 190 10.89 19.17 19.26
C ASN A 190 9.59 18.75 19.93
N ARG A 191 9.67 17.72 20.79
CA ARG A 191 8.50 17.17 21.49
C ARG A 191 7.82 18.20 22.39
N ALA A 192 8.60 19.06 23.04
CA ALA A 192 8.05 20.08 23.94
C ALA A 192 7.20 21.13 23.21
N SER A 193 7.31 21.23 21.87
CA SER A 193 6.52 22.13 21.03
C SER A 193 5.42 21.43 20.23
N PHE A 194 5.16 20.14 20.44
CA PHE A 194 4.04 19.48 19.77
C PHE A 194 2.71 20.10 20.18
N THR A 195 1.96 20.57 19.18
CA THR A 195 0.58 20.99 19.30
C THR A 195 -0.32 20.03 18.53
N TYR A 196 -1.62 20.07 18.81
CA TYR A 196 -2.62 19.21 18.17
C TYR A 196 -3.85 20.03 17.73
N ASN A 197 -3.61 21.26 17.33
CA ASN A 197 -4.66 22.23 17.03
C ASN A 197 -5.40 21.88 15.74
N ASN A 198 -4.70 21.30 14.76
CA ASN A 198 -5.31 20.91 13.49
C ASN A 198 -6.14 19.63 13.60
N LYS A 199 -6.05 18.91 14.72
CA LYS A 199 -6.70 17.62 14.94
C LYS A 199 -6.52 16.70 13.73
N THR A 200 -5.29 16.48 13.30
CA THR A 200 -5.01 15.66 12.11
C THR A 200 -5.17 14.18 12.43
N ASN A 201 -6.01 13.47 11.67
CA ASN A 201 -6.10 12.01 11.74
C ASN A 201 -5.04 11.40 10.81
N ILE A 202 -4.07 10.67 11.36
CA ILE A 202 -3.01 10.06 10.54
C ILE A 202 -3.56 9.03 9.56
N ILE A 203 -4.67 8.34 9.86
CA ILE A 203 -5.26 7.36 8.93
C ILE A 203 -5.72 8.05 7.65
N VAL A 204 -6.38 9.20 7.78
CA VAL A 204 -6.85 10.01 6.64
C VAL A 204 -5.65 10.55 5.87
N PHE A 205 -4.67 11.11 6.59
CA PHE A 205 -3.43 11.60 5.99
C PHE A 205 -2.70 10.51 5.18
N LEU A 206 -2.62 9.28 5.69
CA LEU A 206 -1.94 8.19 4.99
C LEU A 206 -2.65 7.80 3.70
N ASP A 207 -3.98 7.82 3.70
CA ASP A 207 -4.78 7.56 2.50
C ASP A 207 -4.50 8.61 1.41
N GLU A 208 -4.58 9.88 1.79
CA GLU A 208 -4.27 11.02 0.93
C GLU A 208 -2.82 10.94 0.43
N ALA A 209 -1.85 10.71 1.31
CA ALA A 209 -0.44 10.62 0.96
C ALA A 209 -0.15 9.44 0.00
N CYS A 210 -0.87 8.33 0.09
CA CYS A 210 -0.78 7.23 -0.88
C CYS A 210 -1.31 7.65 -2.25
N TYR A 211 -2.45 8.32 -2.29
CA TYR A 211 -3.05 8.79 -3.53
C TYR A 211 -2.18 9.85 -4.22
N GLU A 212 -1.67 10.81 -3.46
CA GLU A 212 -0.81 11.87 -3.98
C GLU A 212 0.53 11.33 -4.48
N LEU A 213 1.07 10.29 -3.84
CA LEU A 213 2.21 9.55 -4.36
C LEU A 213 1.88 8.92 -5.72
N HIS A 214 0.76 8.21 -5.81
CA HIS A 214 0.31 7.63 -7.06
C HIS A 214 0.19 8.69 -8.16
N GLU A 215 -0.48 9.80 -7.89
CA GLU A 215 -0.67 10.90 -8.84
C GLU A 215 0.65 11.48 -9.34
N VAL A 216 1.64 11.72 -8.46
CA VAL A 216 2.93 12.24 -8.93
C VAL A 216 3.67 11.23 -9.82
N TYR A 217 3.58 9.93 -9.55
CA TYR A 217 4.15 8.89 -10.42
C TYR A 217 3.44 8.85 -11.78
N GLU A 218 2.10 8.88 -11.81
CA GLU A 218 1.32 8.90 -13.05
C GLU A 218 1.62 10.13 -13.89
N ASN A 219 1.64 11.31 -13.26
CA ASN A 219 1.83 12.58 -13.95
C ASN A 219 3.24 12.71 -14.53
N ILE A 220 4.27 12.27 -13.81
CA ILE A 220 5.63 12.21 -14.35
C ILE A 220 5.72 11.19 -15.49
N ALA A 221 5.14 10.00 -15.34
CA ALA A 221 5.13 8.99 -16.41
C ALA A 221 4.41 9.48 -17.67
N LYS A 222 3.31 10.21 -17.50
CA LYS A 222 2.55 10.83 -18.59
C LYS A 222 3.34 11.94 -19.29
N GLU A 223 4.05 12.77 -18.55
CA GLU A 223 4.98 13.77 -19.11
C GLU A 223 6.06 13.10 -19.98
N TYR A 224 6.45 11.89 -19.60
CA TYR A 224 7.37 11.04 -20.36
C TYR A 224 6.72 10.21 -21.48
N GLY A 225 5.44 10.45 -21.78
CA GLY A 225 4.73 9.84 -22.92
C GLY A 225 4.18 8.43 -22.66
N ALA A 226 4.14 7.98 -21.42
CA ALA A 226 3.52 6.68 -21.10
C ALA A 226 2.00 6.71 -21.28
N ASN A 227 1.45 5.54 -21.60
CA ASN A 227 0.01 5.32 -21.73
C ASN A 227 -0.48 4.32 -20.68
N PRO A 228 -1.72 4.45 -20.18
CA PRO A 228 -2.23 3.57 -19.14
C PRO A 228 -2.24 2.11 -19.62
N THR A 229 -1.60 1.24 -18.84
CA THR A 229 -1.52 -0.20 -19.11
C THR A 229 -1.88 -0.97 -17.85
N GLN A 230 -2.78 -1.95 -17.99
CA GLN A 230 -3.14 -2.82 -16.87
C GLN A 230 -1.93 -3.60 -16.37
N HIS A 231 -1.84 -3.77 -15.05
CA HIS A 231 -0.84 -4.62 -14.44
C HIS A 231 -1.13 -6.07 -14.84
N GLN A 232 -0.10 -6.77 -15.31
CA GLN A 232 -0.21 -8.19 -15.64
C GLN A 232 0.50 -9.02 -14.57
N ASP A 233 -0.08 -10.17 -14.23
CA ASP A 233 0.59 -11.17 -13.41
C ASP A 233 1.80 -11.71 -14.18
N SER A 234 3.01 -11.41 -13.70
CA SER A 234 4.22 -12.06 -14.21
C SER A 234 4.85 -12.90 -13.11
N THR A 235 4.90 -14.22 -13.30
CA THR A 235 5.71 -15.09 -12.46
C THR A 235 7.15 -15.01 -12.95
N ARG A 236 8.02 -14.31 -12.23
CA ARG A 236 9.46 -14.32 -12.51
C ARG A 236 10.05 -15.68 -12.16
N LEU A 237 10.04 -16.61 -13.13
CA LEU A 237 10.63 -17.95 -12.95
C LEU A 237 12.16 -17.92 -12.83
N ALA A 238 12.81 -16.81 -13.23
CA ALA A 238 14.25 -16.63 -13.12
C ALA A 238 14.78 -16.76 -11.68
N GLN A 239 13.95 -16.44 -10.67
CA GLN A 239 14.32 -16.60 -9.24
C GLN A 239 14.54 -18.06 -8.83
N LEU A 240 14.11 -19.02 -9.64
CA LEU A 240 14.26 -20.44 -9.36
C LEU A 240 15.67 -20.97 -9.66
N GLY A 241 16.54 -20.12 -10.24
CA GLY A 241 17.91 -20.46 -10.58
C GLY A 241 18.00 -21.50 -11.71
N ASP A 242 19.06 -22.31 -11.68
CA ASP A 242 19.22 -23.40 -12.63
C ASP A 242 18.17 -24.50 -12.35
N LEU A 243 17.33 -24.74 -13.35
CA LEU A 243 16.27 -25.74 -13.31
C LEU A 243 16.73 -27.10 -13.86
N LEU A 244 18.04 -27.33 -13.97
CA LEU A 244 18.61 -28.63 -14.28
C LEU A 244 19.00 -29.42 -13.02
N PRO A 245 18.90 -30.77 -13.06
CA PRO A 245 18.32 -31.57 -14.14
C PRO A 245 16.80 -31.40 -14.22
N ALA A 246 16.25 -31.56 -15.43
CA ALA A 246 14.82 -31.55 -15.65
C ALA A 246 14.14 -32.70 -14.90
N ARG A 247 13.06 -32.39 -14.21
CA ARG A 247 12.25 -33.36 -13.44
C ARG A 247 10.81 -32.87 -13.34
N GLU A 248 9.88 -33.78 -13.09
CA GLU A 248 8.51 -33.40 -12.76
C GLU A 248 8.49 -32.62 -11.45
N ARG A 249 8.08 -31.34 -11.52
CA ARG A 249 7.88 -30.50 -10.33
C ARG A 249 7.00 -29.30 -10.64
N THR A 250 6.27 -28.83 -9.64
CA THR A 250 5.61 -27.52 -9.68
C THR A 250 6.63 -26.44 -9.36
N LEU A 251 6.75 -25.49 -10.28
CA LEU A 251 7.64 -24.34 -10.17
C LEU A 251 6.94 -23.11 -9.61
N ALA A 252 5.65 -22.96 -9.91
CA ALA A 252 4.84 -21.87 -9.40
C ALA A 252 3.38 -22.28 -9.24
N LEU A 253 2.73 -21.71 -8.24
CA LEU A 253 1.29 -21.80 -8.03
C LEU A 253 0.79 -20.41 -7.66
N MET A 254 -0.13 -19.89 -8.46
CA MET A 254 -0.86 -18.67 -8.18
C MET A 254 -2.30 -19.06 -7.92
N TYR A 255 -2.92 -18.57 -6.86
CA TYR A 255 -4.34 -18.82 -6.61
C TYR A 255 -5.06 -17.54 -6.22
N GLN A 256 -6.33 -17.48 -6.60
CA GLN A 256 -7.23 -16.38 -6.28
C GLN A 256 -8.42 -16.95 -5.52
N THR A 257 -8.86 -16.19 -4.52
CA THR A 257 -10.10 -16.47 -3.79
C THR A 257 -11.05 -15.30 -3.91
N LYS A 258 -12.28 -15.57 -4.37
CA LYS A 258 -13.36 -14.58 -4.49
C LYS A 258 -14.62 -15.11 -3.81
N ILE A 259 -15.33 -14.24 -3.10
CA ILE A 259 -16.69 -14.56 -2.63
C ILE A 259 -17.66 -14.07 -3.69
N ILE A 260 -18.43 -14.98 -4.29
CA ILE A 260 -19.48 -14.68 -5.24
C ILE A 260 -20.81 -14.67 -4.48
N LYS A 261 -21.49 -13.52 -4.50
CA LYS A 261 -22.88 -13.43 -4.04
C LYS A 261 -23.79 -14.03 -5.10
N SER A 262 -24.61 -15.01 -4.73
CA SER A 262 -25.63 -15.59 -5.60
C SER A 262 -27.00 -15.53 -4.94
N GLU A 263 -28.06 -15.77 -5.70
CA GLU A 263 -29.43 -15.91 -5.17
C GLU A 263 -29.56 -17.01 -4.09
N LYS A 264 -28.59 -17.94 -4.02
CA LYS A 264 -28.53 -19.05 -3.07
C LYS A 264 -27.53 -18.81 -1.92
N GLY A 265 -27.16 -17.55 -1.69
CA GLY A 265 -26.18 -17.15 -0.68
C GLY A 265 -24.76 -16.96 -1.23
N ASN A 266 -23.81 -16.78 -0.32
CA ASN A 266 -22.40 -16.56 -0.63
C ASN A 266 -21.71 -17.89 -0.99
N ALA A 267 -21.00 -17.93 -2.11
CA ALA A 267 -20.18 -19.07 -2.51
C ALA A 267 -18.73 -18.64 -2.69
N MET A 268 -17.78 -19.44 -2.21
CA MET A 268 -16.37 -19.22 -2.48
C MET A 268 -15.99 -19.78 -3.86
N ASP A 269 -15.42 -18.92 -4.69
CA ASP A 269 -14.75 -19.29 -5.93
C ASP A 269 -13.24 -19.31 -5.70
N ILE A 270 -12.62 -20.45 -5.98
CA ILE A 270 -11.19 -20.68 -5.83
C ILE A 270 -10.66 -21.23 -7.14
N SER A 271 -9.85 -20.41 -7.80
CA SER A 271 -9.15 -20.76 -9.03
C SER A 271 -7.65 -20.63 -8.80
N ALA A 272 -6.87 -21.52 -9.41
CA ALA A 272 -5.43 -21.42 -9.41
C ALA A 272 -4.84 -21.65 -10.79
N ILE A 273 -3.65 -21.13 -11.01
CA ILE A 273 -2.80 -21.38 -12.17
C ILE A 273 -1.52 -21.97 -11.63
N LYS A 274 -1.13 -23.14 -12.13
CA LYS A 274 0.19 -23.73 -11.83
C LYS A 274 1.07 -23.75 -13.06
N ILE A 275 2.37 -23.61 -12.83
CA ILE A 275 3.42 -23.80 -13.81
C ILE A 275 4.26 -24.98 -13.35
N ASP A 276 4.26 -26.05 -14.13
CA ASP A 276 5.05 -27.26 -13.87
C ASP A 276 6.23 -27.36 -14.85
N GLN A 277 7.33 -27.98 -14.42
CA GLN A 277 8.38 -28.50 -15.31
C GLN A 277 8.13 -29.99 -15.52
N ASN A 278 8.20 -30.47 -16.76
CA ASN A 278 8.21 -31.91 -17.04
C ASN A 278 9.65 -32.46 -17.15
N THR A 279 9.78 -33.78 -17.34
CA THR A 279 11.07 -34.46 -17.52
C THR A 279 11.85 -34.01 -18.76
N GLU A 280 11.20 -33.38 -19.74
CA GLU A 280 11.81 -32.82 -20.95
C GLU A 280 12.21 -31.34 -20.79
N ALA A 281 12.22 -30.81 -19.57
CA ALA A 281 12.47 -29.40 -19.25
C ALA A 281 11.42 -28.41 -19.80
N LYS A 282 10.28 -28.87 -20.33
CA LYS A 282 9.20 -28.01 -20.83
C LYS A 282 8.36 -27.48 -19.67
N LEU A 283 7.99 -26.21 -19.79
CA LEU A 283 7.04 -25.57 -18.89
C LEU A 283 5.60 -25.86 -19.32
N VAL A 284 4.77 -26.27 -18.37
CA VAL A 284 3.36 -26.57 -18.59
C VAL A 284 2.52 -25.67 -17.70
N LEU A 285 1.73 -24.80 -18.33
CA LEU A 285 0.75 -23.95 -17.66
C LEU A 285 -0.58 -24.71 -17.54
N GLN A 286 -1.13 -24.81 -16.34
CA GLN A 286 -2.41 -25.47 -16.10
C GLN A 286 -3.32 -24.64 -15.20
N ASN A 287 -4.58 -24.49 -15.61
CA ASN A 287 -5.64 -23.98 -14.75
C ASN A 287 -6.10 -25.08 -13.80
N CYS A 288 -6.08 -24.81 -12.50
CA CYS A 288 -6.57 -25.66 -11.45
C CYS A 288 -7.91 -25.13 -10.92
N ARG A 289 -8.88 -26.04 -10.78
CA ARG A 289 -10.14 -25.78 -10.10
C ARG A 289 -10.30 -26.79 -8.97
N LEU A 290 -10.83 -26.33 -7.84
CA LEU A 290 -11.18 -27.24 -6.76
C LEU A 290 -12.42 -28.05 -7.16
N ASN A 291 -12.43 -29.32 -6.78
CA ASN A 291 -13.63 -30.15 -6.89
C ASN A 291 -14.66 -29.75 -5.81
N SER A 292 -15.88 -30.25 -5.92
CA SER A 292 -16.99 -29.90 -5.03
C SER A 292 -16.73 -30.26 -3.56
N GLU A 293 -15.95 -31.30 -3.29
CA GLU A 293 -15.56 -31.71 -1.94
C GLU A 293 -14.58 -30.70 -1.33
N LYS A 294 -13.52 -30.33 -2.06
CA LYS A 294 -12.54 -29.32 -1.63
C LYS A 294 -13.15 -27.93 -1.48
N ILE A 295 -14.14 -27.58 -2.29
CA ILE A 295 -14.91 -26.33 -2.12
C ILE A 295 -15.73 -26.38 -0.82
N LYS A 296 -16.31 -27.52 -0.45
CA LYS A 296 -17.02 -27.66 0.84
C LYS A 296 -16.05 -27.54 2.01
N GLU A 297 -14.90 -28.21 1.95
CA GLU A 297 -13.83 -28.06 2.94
C GLU A 297 -13.41 -26.60 3.08
N ALA A 298 -13.20 -25.90 1.96
CA ALA A 298 -12.85 -24.49 1.96
C ALA A 298 -13.94 -23.62 2.59
N ASN A 299 -15.20 -23.76 2.19
CA ASN A 299 -16.30 -23.00 2.80
C ASN A 299 -16.37 -23.22 4.32
N ASN A 300 -16.15 -24.45 4.80
CA ASN A 300 -16.09 -24.74 6.23
C ASN A 300 -14.89 -24.04 6.91
N MET A 301 -13.69 -24.12 6.32
CA MET A 301 -12.48 -23.47 6.84
C MET A 301 -12.64 -21.95 6.92
N TYR A 302 -13.30 -21.33 5.95
CA TYR A 302 -13.52 -19.89 5.89
C TYR A 302 -14.82 -19.42 6.55
N GLY A 303 -15.56 -20.32 7.22
CA GLY A 303 -16.80 -19.97 7.93
C GLY A 303 -17.93 -19.48 7.02
N ILE A 304 -17.87 -19.80 5.72
CA ILE A 304 -18.91 -19.44 4.74
C ILE A 304 -20.05 -20.44 4.90
N LYS A 305 -21.06 -20.07 5.69
CA LYS A 305 -22.27 -20.87 5.85
C LYS A 305 -23.10 -20.79 4.57
N LYS A 306 -23.53 -21.94 4.06
CA LYS A 306 -24.69 -21.98 3.15
C LYS A 306 -25.91 -21.65 4.00
N GLU A 307 -26.64 -20.62 3.60
CA GLU A 307 -28.05 -20.47 4.00
C GLU A 307 -28.88 -21.57 3.32
#